data_AF-A0A0P9CDI8-F1
#
_entry.id   AF-A0A0P9CDI8-F1
#
_cell.length_a   1.000
_cell.length_b   1.000
_cell.length_c   1.000
_cell.angle_alpha   90.00
_cell.angle_beta   90.00
_cell.angle_gamma   90.00
#
_symmetry.space_group_name_H-M   'P 1'
#
loop_
_entity.id
_entity.type
_entity.pdbx_description
1 polymer ?
#
loop_
_entity_poly.entity_id
_entity_poly.type
_entity_poly.pdbx_seq_one_letter_code
_entity_poly.pdbx_strand_id
1 'polypeptide(L)'
;MNTPNSININNLQDTVEQVLEILGEFIGVNTLFVAVNDENTNFILNALNRNEILIEEGEGTSLAETYCNLVTKNATRPVVIESTRTDIRTRNLDVTSQLGDTSFIGVPILLSDDTVCGTICGLDNRGYEYSARDIQLLKTMATLLGYVVELERFAFRDALTRAFNRNFIYMYLTKEWKNRFNTVAFLFLDVDDFKSVNDTYGHATGDQLLTELSRRIHRCIRRSDMVCRVGGDEFVVVIPNYGSIATVTRIVHSMLTEFETPIYIHGQSLTLSASIGVSLYPEDGSDVDALLEQADVAMYRAKRAGKANYQIYSSDMNEG
;
A
#
# COMPACT_ATOMS: atom_id res chain seq x y z
N MET A 1 2.83 -9.79 -9.52
CA MET A 1 3.20 -10.33 -8.19
C MET A 1 2.74 -9.34 -7.14
N ASN A 2 2.23 -9.86 -6.03
CA ASN A 2 1.29 -9.19 -5.12
C ASN A 2 2.03 -8.64 -3.88
N THR A 3 2.38 -7.35 -3.89
CA THR A 3 3.13 -6.69 -2.80
C THR A 3 2.23 -5.92 -1.83
N PRO A 4 2.47 -5.95 -0.50
CA PRO A 4 1.63 -5.31 0.51
C PRO A 4 1.34 -3.84 0.16
N ASN A 5 0.05 -3.54 -0.05
CA ASN A 5 -0.43 -2.27 -0.61
C ASN A 5 -0.27 -1.08 0.35
N SER A 6 0.49 -1.21 1.43
CA SER A 6 0.62 -0.21 2.51
C SER A 6 1.75 0.79 2.27
N ILE A 7 2.80 0.41 1.54
CA ILE A 7 4.04 1.19 1.39
C ILE A 7 4.36 1.37 -0.10
N ASN A 8 4.80 2.57 -0.49
CA ASN A 8 5.32 2.80 -1.83
C ASN A 8 6.70 2.14 -1.96
N ILE A 9 6.70 0.91 -2.49
CA ILE A 9 7.87 0.05 -2.54
C ILE A 9 9.00 0.63 -3.39
N ASN A 10 8.70 1.35 -4.47
CA ASN A 10 9.73 1.83 -5.40
C ASN A 10 10.64 2.89 -4.75
N ASN A 11 10.08 3.85 -4.00
CA ASN A 11 10.89 4.84 -3.28
C ASN A 11 11.66 4.21 -2.11
N LEU A 12 11.08 3.18 -1.48
CA LEU A 12 11.72 2.49 -0.37
C LEU A 12 12.87 1.60 -0.86
N GLN A 13 12.78 1.05 -2.08
CA GLN A 13 13.77 0.14 -2.66
C GLN A 13 15.16 0.78 -2.74
N ASP A 14 15.28 1.97 -3.33
CA ASP A 14 16.56 2.69 -3.43
C ASP A 14 17.15 3.04 -2.05
N THR A 15 16.30 3.38 -1.09
CA THR A 15 16.74 3.71 0.28
C THR A 15 17.22 2.45 1.00
N VAL A 16 16.51 1.35 0.84
CA VAL A 16 16.85 0.06 1.44
C VAL A 16 18.14 -0.50 0.84
N GLU A 17 18.34 -0.36 -0.46
CA GLU A 17 19.58 -0.75 -1.14
C GLU A 17 20.79 -0.03 -0.51
N GLN A 18 20.74 1.30 -0.38
CA GLN A 18 21.80 2.08 0.28
C GLN A 18 22.03 1.65 1.75
N VAL A 19 20.97 1.35 2.49
CA VAL A 19 21.08 0.85 3.86
C VAL A 19 21.80 -0.49 3.91
N LEU A 20 21.47 -1.41 2.98
CA LEU A 20 22.11 -2.72 2.89
C LEU A 20 23.58 -2.61 2.48
N GLU A 21 23.92 -1.70 1.56
CA GLU A 21 25.31 -1.40 1.19
C GLU A 21 26.12 -0.93 2.40
N ILE A 22 25.61 0.06 3.14
CA ILE A 22 26.28 0.58 4.34
C ILE A 22 26.46 -0.54 5.38
N LEU A 23 25.42 -1.32 5.66
CA LEU A 23 25.52 -2.47 6.57
C LEU A 23 26.54 -3.50 6.08
N GLY A 24 26.60 -3.71 4.77
CA GLY A 24 27.57 -4.56 4.10
C GLY A 24 29.02 -4.07 4.22
N GLU A 25 29.28 -2.81 4.53
CA GLU A 25 30.66 -2.37 4.79
C GLU A 25 31.13 -2.75 6.21
N PHE A 26 30.20 -2.85 7.16
CA PHE A 26 30.52 -3.02 8.58
C PHE A 26 30.23 -4.42 9.14
N ILE A 27 29.33 -5.18 8.52
CA ILE A 27 28.90 -6.50 9.00
C ILE A 27 29.35 -7.58 8.03
N GLY A 28 30.20 -8.51 8.49
CA GLY A 28 30.85 -9.54 7.67
C GLY A 28 29.97 -10.73 7.25
N VAL A 29 28.66 -10.67 7.49
CA VAL A 29 27.68 -11.73 7.22
C VAL A 29 27.50 -12.00 5.72
N ASN A 30 27.21 -13.25 5.31
CA ASN A 30 27.02 -13.58 3.90
C ASN A 30 25.84 -12.86 3.23
N THR A 31 24.69 -12.81 3.90
CA THR A 31 23.46 -12.23 3.36
C THR A 31 22.88 -11.22 4.33
N LEU A 32 22.60 -10.01 3.86
CA LEU A 32 21.77 -9.02 4.53
C LEU A 32 20.52 -8.78 3.68
N PHE A 33 19.35 -8.64 4.29
CA PHE A 33 18.13 -8.39 3.54
C PHE A 33 17.12 -7.58 4.34
N VAL A 34 16.26 -6.87 3.63
CA VAL A 34 15.07 -6.22 4.19
C VAL A 34 13.84 -6.90 3.62
N ALA A 35 12.91 -7.25 4.49
CA ALA A 35 11.62 -7.80 4.10
C ALA A 35 10.48 -6.90 4.59
N VAL A 36 9.49 -6.69 3.73
CA VAL A 36 8.21 -6.08 4.10
C VAL A 36 7.29 -7.20 4.58
N ASN A 37 6.70 -7.02 5.75
CA ASN A 37 5.84 -8.02 6.37
C ASN A 37 4.43 -7.47 6.49
N ASP A 38 3.44 -8.22 6.00
CA ASP A 38 2.04 -8.05 6.40
C ASP A 38 1.61 -9.20 7.32
N GLU A 39 0.33 -9.26 7.72
CA GLU A 39 -0.16 -10.28 8.66
C GLU A 39 0.11 -11.72 8.21
N ASN A 40 0.25 -11.96 6.90
CA ASN A 40 0.33 -13.31 6.32
C ASN A 40 1.53 -13.53 5.40
N THR A 41 2.13 -12.46 4.88
CA THR A 41 3.12 -12.52 3.80
C THR A 41 4.43 -11.89 4.26
N ASN A 42 5.53 -12.59 4.00
CA ASN A 42 6.88 -12.05 4.02
C ASN A 42 7.31 -11.78 2.57
N PHE A 43 7.59 -10.53 2.22
CA PHE A 43 8.06 -10.16 0.89
C PHE A 43 9.49 -9.61 0.97
N ILE A 44 10.42 -10.25 0.28
CA ILE A 44 11.81 -9.80 0.25
C ILE A 44 11.92 -8.58 -0.68
N LEU A 45 12.24 -7.43 -0.08
CA LEU A 45 12.35 -6.16 -0.79
C LEU A 45 13.70 -6.04 -1.49
N ASN A 46 14.80 -6.21 -0.75
CA ASN A 46 16.15 -6.26 -1.28
C ASN A 46 17.00 -7.24 -0.48
N ALA A 47 18.03 -7.81 -1.12
CA ALA A 47 18.98 -8.72 -0.50
C ALA A 47 20.40 -8.48 -1.05
N LEU A 48 21.34 -8.20 -0.15
CA LEU A 48 22.77 -8.19 -0.43
C LEU A 48 23.36 -9.57 -0.10
N ASN A 49 23.63 -10.36 -1.14
CA ASN A 49 24.32 -11.66 -1.04
C ASN A 49 25.79 -11.53 -1.46
N ARG A 50 26.72 -12.16 -0.74
CA ARG A 50 28.17 -12.10 -1.04
C ARG A 50 28.73 -13.35 -1.71
N ASN A 51 28.91 -14.42 -0.94
CA ASN A 51 29.57 -15.63 -1.42
C ASN A 51 28.57 -16.60 -2.03
N GLU A 52 27.39 -16.68 -1.43
CA GLU A 52 26.31 -17.58 -1.82
C GLU A 52 24.98 -16.84 -1.78
N ILE A 53 24.06 -17.21 -2.68
CA ILE A 53 22.71 -16.66 -2.70
C ILE A 53 21.87 -17.47 -1.71
N LEU A 54 21.57 -16.88 -0.56
CA LEU A 54 20.70 -17.51 0.44
C LEU A 54 19.27 -16.97 0.39
N ILE A 55 19.07 -15.76 -0.14
CA ILE A 55 17.78 -15.08 -0.23
C ILE A 55 17.68 -14.43 -1.61
N GLU A 56 16.56 -14.64 -2.30
CA GLU A 56 16.24 -14.01 -3.58
C GLU A 56 15.27 -12.83 -3.40
N GLU A 57 15.48 -11.76 -4.16
CA GLU A 57 14.61 -10.58 -4.14
C GLU A 57 13.27 -10.85 -4.85
N GLY A 58 12.22 -10.16 -4.43
CA GLY A 58 10.90 -10.26 -5.07
C GLY A 58 10.12 -11.53 -4.74
N GLU A 59 10.68 -12.42 -3.90
CA GLU A 59 9.99 -13.60 -3.41
C GLU A 59 9.02 -13.22 -2.28
N GLY A 60 7.76 -13.66 -2.43
CA GLY A 60 6.72 -13.53 -1.42
C GLY A 60 6.33 -14.91 -0.89
N THR A 61 6.56 -15.15 0.41
CA THR A 61 6.26 -16.43 1.07
C THR A 61 5.32 -16.25 2.25
N SER A 62 4.80 -17.36 2.76
CA SER A 62 4.00 -17.36 3.98
C SER A 62 4.85 -16.86 5.14
N LEU A 63 4.47 -15.74 5.77
CA LEU A 63 5.21 -15.18 6.91
C LEU A 63 5.44 -16.26 7.97
N ALA A 64 4.43 -17.09 8.23
CA ALA A 64 4.47 -18.15 9.24
C ALA A 64 5.63 -19.14 9.07
N GLU A 65 6.11 -19.34 7.85
CA GLU A 65 7.15 -20.29 7.47
C GLU A 65 8.56 -19.69 7.50
N THR A 66 8.68 -18.38 7.78
CA THR A 66 9.96 -17.64 7.75
C THR A 66 10.52 -17.35 9.14
N TYR A 67 11.83 -17.07 9.22
CA TYR A 67 12.46 -16.55 10.44
C TYR A 67 11.95 -15.16 10.82
N CYS A 68 11.51 -14.36 9.83
CA CYS A 68 10.94 -13.03 10.05
C CYS A 68 9.72 -13.06 10.97
N ASN A 69 8.94 -14.16 10.98
CA ASN A 69 7.83 -14.38 11.91
C ASN A 69 8.25 -14.32 13.39
N LEU A 70 9.45 -14.81 13.70
CA LEU A 70 9.97 -14.77 15.08
C LEU A 70 10.24 -13.32 15.49
N VAL A 71 10.73 -12.52 14.54
CA VAL A 71 11.04 -11.10 14.75
C VAL A 71 9.76 -10.29 14.93
N THR A 72 8.77 -10.48 14.04
CA THR A 72 7.48 -9.77 14.10
C THR A 72 6.73 -10.10 15.40
N LYS A 73 6.80 -11.34 15.89
CA LYS A 73 6.20 -11.74 17.18
C LYS A 73 6.93 -11.18 18.41
N ASN A 74 8.23 -10.94 18.32
CA ASN A 74 9.03 -10.38 19.43
C ASN A 74 8.93 -8.84 19.51
N ALA A 75 8.52 -8.20 18.40
CA ALA A 75 8.15 -6.79 18.17
C ALA A 75 9.18 -5.72 18.58
N THR A 76 9.77 -5.79 19.77
CA THR A 76 10.61 -4.74 20.36
C THR A 76 12.09 -5.12 20.47
N ARG A 77 12.43 -6.38 20.22
CA ARG A 77 13.80 -6.91 20.43
C ARG A 77 14.32 -7.65 19.21
N PRO A 78 15.62 -7.50 18.89
CA PRO A 78 16.29 -8.37 17.93
C PRO A 78 16.13 -9.84 18.31
N VAL A 79 15.97 -10.68 17.30
CA VAL A 79 16.10 -12.13 17.41
C VAL A 79 17.48 -12.50 16.88
N VAL A 80 18.32 -13.10 17.72
CA VAL A 80 19.62 -13.63 17.34
C VAL A 80 19.60 -15.15 17.55
N ILE A 81 20.10 -15.88 16.57
CA ILE A 81 20.17 -17.34 16.53
C ILE A 81 21.56 -17.71 16.00
N GLU A 82 22.33 -18.45 16.81
CA GLU A 82 23.67 -18.91 16.42
C GLU A 82 23.61 -20.07 15.42
N SER A 83 22.63 -20.97 15.58
CA SER A 83 22.39 -22.10 14.69
C SER A 83 20.89 -22.37 14.55
N THR A 84 20.37 -22.15 13.35
CA THR A 84 18.96 -22.34 13.02
C THR A 84 18.54 -23.81 13.10
N ARG A 85 19.47 -24.75 12.91
CA ARG A 85 19.22 -26.18 13.01
C ARG A 85 19.10 -26.67 14.46
N THR A 86 19.78 -26.03 15.40
CA THR A 86 19.76 -26.44 16.81
C THR A 86 18.75 -25.64 17.65
N ASP A 87 18.42 -24.42 17.25
CA ASP A 87 17.45 -23.57 17.95
C ASP A 87 16.02 -24.12 17.81
N ILE A 88 15.34 -24.25 18.96
CA ILE A 88 13.98 -24.80 19.05
C ILE A 88 12.94 -24.01 18.24
N ARG A 89 13.17 -22.71 18.02
CA ARG A 89 12.26 -21.81 17.32
C ARG A 89 12.33 -21.97 15.80
N THR A 90 13.44 -22.48 15.27
CA THR A 90 13.70 -22.53 13.82
C THR A 90 13.92 -23.94 13.28
N ARG A 91 14.35 -24.90 14.10
CA ARG A 91 14.75 -26.25 13.64
C ARG A 91 13.70 -27.03 12.85
N ASN A 92 12.42 -26.72 13.03
CA ASN A 92 11.30 -27.39 12.37
C ASN A 92 10.66 -26.55 11.25
N LEU A 93 11.24 -25.39 10.91
CA LEU A 93 10.74 -24.58 9.79
C LEU A 93 11.28 -25.12 8.46
N ASP A 94 10.44 -25.09 7.43
CA ASP A 94 10.81 -25.56 6.08
C ASP A 94 12.01 -24.78 5.53
N VAL A 95 12.08 -23.47 5.78
CA VAL A 95 13.22 -22.62 5.39
C VAL A 95 14.56 -23.12 5.98
N THR A 96 14.56 -23.70 7.19
CA THR A 96 15.77 -24.30 7.79
C THR A 96 16.18 -25.58 7.06
N SER A 97 15.21 -26.36 6.59
CA SER A 97 15.51 -27.56 5.80
C SER A 97 16.08 -27.21 4.42
N GLN A 98 15.67 -26.08 3.84
CA GLN A 98 16.11 -25.60 2.53
C GLN A 98 17.50 -24.92 2.59
N LEU A 99 17.69 -24.00 3.52
CA LEU A 99 18.94 -23.23 3.66
C LEU A 99 20.05 -23.99 4.40
N GLY A 100 19.69 -25.06 5.14
CA GLY A 100 20.60 -25.75 6.03
C GLY A 100 20.82 -24.98 7.33
N ASP A 101 21.95 -25.27 7.99
CA ASP A 101 22.28 -24.64 9.27
C ASP A 101 22.93 -23.28 9.05
N THR A 102 22.29 -22.25 9.58
CA THR A 102 22.69 -20.86 9.42
C THR A 102 22.67 -20.16 10.78
N SER A 103 23.50 -19.14 10.92
CA SER A 103 23.27 -18.10 11.93
C SER A 103 22.27 -17.09 11.37
N PHE A 104 21.40 -16.56 12.23
CA PHE A 104 20.37 -15.60 11.86
C PHE A 104 20.31 -14.44 12.86
N ILE A 105 20.20 -13.22 12.33
CA ILE A 105 19.73 -12.07 13.08
C ILE A 105 18.53 -11.47 12.37
N GLY A 106 17.54 -11.03 13.14
CA GLY A 106 16.42 -10.25 12.63
C GLY A 106 16.05 -9.14 13.59
N VAL A 107 15.88 -7.94 13.04
CA VAL A 107 15.52 -6.74 13.79
C VAL A 107 14.22 -6.15 13.22
N PRO A 108 13.22 -5.85 14.05
CA PRO A 108 11.96 -5.31 13.57
C PRO A 108 12.12 -3.86 13.12
N ILE A 109 11.50 -3.52 12.00
CA ILE A 109 11.32 -2.13 11.54
C ILE A 109 9.96 -1.68 12.09
N LEU A 110 10.00 -0.76 13.04
CA LEU A 110 8.84 -0.26 13.77
C LEU A 110 8.40 1.10 13.25
N LEU A 111 7.10 1.33 13.29
CA LEU A 111 6.47 2.63 13.09
C LEU A 111 6.18 3.30 14.44
N SER A 112 5.81 4.59 14.44
CA SER A 112 5.47 5.33 15.67
C SER A 112 4.39 4.69 16.55
N ASP A 113 3.51 3.86 15.97
CA ASP A 113 2.41 3.18 16.65
C ASP A 113 2.77 1.77 17.13
N ASP A 114 4.07 1.47 17.20
CA ASP A 114 4.64 0.16 17.54
C ASP A 114 4.28 -0.99 16.57
N THR A 115 3.66 -0.68 15.43
CA THR A 115 3.41 -1.67 14.37
C THR A 115 4.72 -2.05 13.69
N VAL A 116 4.96 -3.35 13.52
CA VAL A 116 6.08 -3.87 12.72
C VAL A 116 5.68 -3.85 11.24
N CYS A 117 6.32 -3.00 10.45
CA CYS A 117 6.06 -2.91 9.00
C CYS A 117 7.02 -3.78 8.16
N GLY A 118 8.11 -4.25 8.77
CA GLY A 118 9.14 -5.00 8.08
C GLY A 118 10.22 -5.49 9.04
N THR A 119 11.23 -6.14 8.48
CA THR A 119 12.38 -6.65 9.22
C THR A 119 13.65 -6.41 8.44
N ILE A 120 14.73 -6.05 9.14
CA ILE A 120 16.09 -6.10 8.60
C ILE A 120 16.81 -7.30 9.20
N CYS A 121 17.39 -8.12 8.35
CA CYS A 121 17.85 -9.45 8.71
C CYS A 121 19.25 -9.74 8.15
N GLY A 122 19.95 -10.64 8.83
CA GLY A 122 21.23 -11.19 8.39
C GLY A 122 21.20 -12.72 8.47
N LEU A 123 21.83 -13.38 7.51
CA LEU A 123 21.96 -14.83 7.41
C LEU A 123 23.36 -15.23 6.97
N ASP A 124 23.94 -16.23 7.65
CA ASP A 124 25.24 -16.76 7.30
C ASP A 124 25.30 -18.28 7.50
N ASN A 125 25.78 -19.00 6.49
CA ASN A 125 25.89 -20.46 6.49
C ASN A 125 27.29 -20.97 6.89
N ARG A 126 28.18 -20.10 7.37
CA ARG A 126 29.54 -20.41 7.83
C ARG A 126 29.74 -20.10 9.32
N GLY A 127 28.67 -19.75 10.04
CA GLY A 127 28.68 -19.54 11.48
C GLY A 127 29.13 -18.15 11.92
N TYR A 128 28.58 -17.10 11.29
CA TYR A 128 28.82 -15.71 11.70
C TYR A 128 28.28 -15.43 13.12
N GLU A 129 29.14 -14.92 14.00
CA GLU A 129 28.75 -14.48 15.34
C GLU A 129 28.47 -12.97 15.34
N TYR A 130 27.22 -12.59 15.59
CA TYR A 130 26.80 -11.18 15.61
C TYR A 130 27.31 -10.46 16.87
N SER A 131 28.18 -9.48 16.67
CA SER A 131 28.70 -8.68 17.78
C SER A 131 27.63 -7.73 18.35
N ALA A 132 27.85 -7.21 19.56
CA ALA A 132 27.00 -6.16 20.11
C ALA A 132 26.95 -4.89 19.22
N ARG A 133 28.03 -4.62 18.48
CA ARG A 133 28.10 -3.51 17.51
C ARG A 133 27.22 -3.79 16.29
N ASP A 134 27.22 -5.02 15.79
CA ASP A 134 26.42 -5.44 14.63
C ASP A 134 24.94 -5.30 14.95
N ILE A 135 24.53 -5.82 16.12
CA ILE A 135 23.16 -5.72 16.61
C ILE A 135 22.74 -4.25 16.74
N GLN A 136 23.61 -3.40 17.31
CA GLN A 136 23.29 -1.99 17.49
C GLN A 136 23.20 -1.23 16.16
N LEU A 137 24.05 -1.57 15.18
CA LEU A 137 24.00 -0.97 13.85
C LEU A 137 22.71 -1.35 13.11
N LEU A 138 22.35 -2.63 13.10
CA LEU A 138 21.09 -3.12 12.52
C LEU A 138 19.87 -2.47 13.18
N LYS A 139 19.86 -2.34 14.51
CA LYS A 139 18.81 -1.61 15.24
C LYS A 139 18.71 -0.15 14.80
N THR A 140 19.83 0.54 14.68
CA THR A 140 19.85 1.94 14.27
C THR A 140 19.29 2.11 12.86
N MET A 141 19.72 1.26 11.92
CA MET A 141 19.20 1.26 10.55
C MET A 141 17.72 0.89 10.48
N ALA A 142 17.26 -0.08 11.27
CA ALA A 142 15.85 -0.44 11.36
C ALA A 142 14.98 0.73 11.85
N THR A 143 15.44 1.46 12.87
CA THR A 143 14.75 2.64 13.38
C THR A 143 14.70 3.76 12.33
N LEU A 144 15.80 4.03 11.63
CA LEU A 144 15.83 5.04 10.57
C LEU A 144 14.91 4.68 9.40
N LEU A 145 14.93 3.42 8.95
CA LEU A 145 14.01 2.92 7.95
C LEU A 145 12.55 3.04 8.39
N GLY A 146 12.25 2.77 9.67
CA GLY A 146 10.93 2.97 10.25
C GLY A 146 10.43 4.41 10.07
N TYR A 147 11.26 5.39 10.39
CA TYR A 147 10.94 6.81 10.16
C TYR A 147 10.74 7.15 8.69
N VAL A 148 11.57 6.62 7.79
CA VAL A 148 11.41 6.85 6.33
C VAL A 148 10.08 6.29 5.84
N VAL A 149 9.73 5.06 6.21
CA VAL A 149 8.45 4.43 5.85
C VAL A 149 7.28 5.27 6.37
N GLU A 150 7.38 5.79 7.59
CA GLU A 150 6.32 6.59 8.18
C GLU A 150 6.15 7.95 7.49
N LEU A 151 7.25 8.63 7.15
CA LEU A 151 7.23 9.87 6.38
C LEU A 151 6.58 9.68 5.01
N GLU A 152 6.91 8.59 4.31
CA GLU A 152 6.26 8.21 3.04
C GLU A 152 4.76 7.96 3.23
N ARG A 153 4.37 7.26 4.31
CA ARG A 153 2.94 7.06 4.63
C ARG A 153 2.23 8.40 4.85
N PHE A 154 2.82 9.34 5.58
CA PHE A 154 2.21 10.66 5.77
C PHE A 154 2.20 11.52 4.51
N ALA A 155 3.22 11.41 3.66
CA ALA A 155 3.29 12.15 2.41
C ALA A 155 2.20 11.73 1.41
N PHE A 156 1.77 10.46 1.45
CA PHE A 156 0.94 9.87 0.40
C PHE A 156 -0.37 9.23 0.84
N ARG A 157 -0.68 9.17 2.14
CA ARG A 157 -1.95 8.62 2.66
C ARG A 157 -2.82 9.69 3.28
N ASP A 158 -4.12 9.50 3.18
CA ASP A 158 -5.10 10.18 4.01
C ASP A 158 -5.16 9.50 5.39
N ALA A 159 -5.08 10.29 6.46
CA ALA A 159 -5.01 9.78 7.83
C ALA A 159 -6.32 9.12 8.28
N LEU A 160 -7.46 9.64 7.80
CA LEU A 160 -8.79 9.14 8.18
C LEU A 160 -9.12 7.84 7.45
N THR A 161 -9.13 7.88 6.12
CA THR A 161 -9.67 6.80 5.29
C THR A 161 -8.64 5.75 4.91
N ARG A 162 -7.35 6.02 5.18
CA ARG A 162 -6.19 5.22 4.75
C ARG A 162 -6.05 5.03 3.23
N ALA A 163 -6.93 5.66 2.45
CA ALA A 163 -6.76 5.83 1.03
C ALA A 163 -5.46 6.59 0.74
N PHE A 164 -5.00 6.55 -0.51
CA PHE A 164 -3.97 7.49 -0.93
C PHE A 164 -4.50 8.93 -0.86
N ASN A 165 -3.61 9.91 -0.78
CA ASN A 165 -3.98 11.31 -0.93
C ASN A 165 -3.74 11.79 -2.38
N ARG A 166 -4.12 13.02 -2.68
CA ARG A 166 -3.94 13.64 -4.00
C ARG A 166 -2.50 13.57 -4.51
N ASN A 167 -1.48 13.72 -3.64
CA ASN A 167 -0.08 13.72 -4.05
C ASN A 167 0.36 12.37 -4.64
N PHE A 168 -0.22 11.27 -4.15
CA PHE A 168 0.12 9.94 -4.65
C PHE A 168 -0.28 9.74 -6.11
N ILE A 169 -1.35 10.41 -6.60
CA ILE A 169 -1.74 10.34 -8.02
C ILE A 169 -0.59 10.84 -8.90
N TYR A 170 -0.06 12.02 -8.60
CA TYR A 170 1.04 12.64 -9.36
C TYR A 170 2.36 11.89 -9.21
N MET A 171 2.61 11.34 -8.02
CA MET A 171 3.79 10.51 -7.78
C MET A 171 3.70 9.18 -8.53
N TYR A 172 2.54 8.52 -8.58
CA TYR A 172 2.36 7.26 -9.30
C TYR A 172 2.35 7.44 -10.81
N LEU A 173 1.66 8.48 -11.30
CA LEU A 173 1.58 8.88 -12.70
C LEU A 173 2.66 9.92 -13.02
N THR A 174 3.93 9.53 -12.85
CA THR A 174 5.10 10.35 -13.24
C THR A 174 5.15 10.59 -14.74
N LYS A 175 5.98 11.52 -15.24
CA LYS A 175 6.08 11.84 -16.68
C LYS A 175 6.18 10.64 -17.64
N GLU A 176 6.71 9.51 -17.18
CA GLU A 176 6.88 8.28 -17.95
C GLU A 176 5.68 7.31 -17.90
N TRP A 177 4.61 7.64 -17.18
CA TRP A 177 3.44 6.76 -17.00
C TRP A 177 2.78 6.37 -18.33
N LYS A 178 2.85 7.26 -19.33
CA LYS A 178 2.33 7.03 -20.69
C LYS A 178 3.09 5.95 -21.45
N ASN A 179 4.36 5.72 -21.10
CA ASN A 179 5.16 4.62 -21.65
C ASN A 179 4.84 3.29 -20.94
N ARG A 180 4.25 3.36 -19.75
CA ARG A 180 3.91 2.20 -18.91
C ARG A 180 2.47 1.74 -19.10
N PHE A 181 1.56 2.65 -19.37
CA PHE A 181 0.12 2.40 -19.46
C PHE A 181 -0.44 2.91 -20.78
N ASN A 182 -1.09 2.02 -21.52
CA ASN A 182 -1.73 2.37 -22.79
C ASN A 182 -3.09 3.04 -22.57
N THR A 183 -3.77 2.70 -21.49
CA THR A 183 -5.08 3.24 -21.13
C THR A 183 -5.17 3.45 -19.64
N VAL A 184 -5.81 4.53 -19.17
CA VAL A 184 -6.03 4.80 -17.74
C VAL A 184 -7.39 5.45 -17.58
N ALA A 185 -8.20 4.98 -16.64
CA ALA A 185 -9.47 5.61 -16.31
C ALA A 185 -9.38 6.35 -14.98
N PHE A 186 -9.97 7.54 -14.91
CA PHE A 186 -10.15 8.32 -13.70
C PHE A 186 -11.63 8.36 -13.38
N LEU A 187 -12.00 7.89 -12.20
CA LEU A 187 -13.36 7.98 -11.67
C LEU A 187 -13.31 9.00 -10.55
N PHE A 188 -13.90 10.18 -10.75
CA PHE A 188 -14.05 11.20 -9.73
C PHE A 188 -15.38 10.98 -9.01
N LEU A 189 -15.35 10.81 -7.70
CA LEU A 189 -16.51 10.53 -6.86
C LEU A 189 -16.68 11.65 -5.85
N ASP A 190 -17.92 12.02 -5.59
CA ASP A 190 -18.29 12.92 -4.51
C ASP A 190 -19.49 12.33 -3.76
N VAL A 191 -19.42 12.34 -2.42
CA VAL A 191 -20.48 11.82 -1.56
C VAL A 191 -21.69 12.75 -1.58
N ASP A 192 -22.82 12.21 -2.04
CA ASP A 192 -24.05 12.97 -2.14
C ASP A 192 -24.56 13.40 -0.76
N ASP A 193 -24.85 14.70 -0.62
CA ASP A 193 -25.42 15.31 0.59
C ASP A 193 -24.57 15.09 1.87
N PHE A 194 -23.25 14.92 1.74
CA PHE A 194 -22.36 14.69 2.88
C PHE A 194 -22.43 15.78 3.96
N LYS A 195 -22.55 17.05 3.55
CA LYS A 195 -22.75 18.15 4.50
C LYS A 195 -24.00 17.95 5.36
N SER A 196 -25.10 17.51 4.76
CA SER A 196 -26.35 17.22 5.48
C SER A 196 -26.18 16.09 6.48
N VAL A 197 -25.36 15.07 6.16
CA VAL A 197 -25.00 14.00 7.09
C VAL A 197 -24.24 14.57 8.29
N ASN A 198 -23.22 15.41 8.05
CA ASN A 198 -22.47 16.04 9.13
C ASN A 198 -23.34 16.95 10.01
N ASP A 199 -24.19 17.77 9.39
CA ASP A 199 -25.07 18.71 10.10
C ASP A 199 -26.12 17.96 10.95
N THR A 200 -26.58 16.78 10.50
CA THR A 200 -27.61 15.99 11.18
C THR A 200 -27.05 15.03 12.24
N TYR A 201 -25.92 14.38 11.94
CA TYR A 201 -25.38 13.26 12.72
C TYR A 201 -24.00 13.53 13.33
N GLY A 202 -23.44 14.72 13.07
CA GLY A 202 -22.13 15.14 13.55
C GLY A 202 -20.96 14.61 12.73
N HIS A 203 -19.83 15.31 12.82
CA HIS A 203 -18.61 15.00 12.06
C HIS A 203 -18.07 13.59 12.31
N ALA A 204 -18.19 13.05 13.52
CA ALA A 204 -17.75 11.68 13.81
C ALA A 204 -18.51 10.62 12.98
N THR A 205 -19.78 10.86 12.68
CA THR A 205 -20.58 10.00 11.81
C THR A 205 -20.16 10.16 10.35
N GLY A 206 -19.90 11.40 9.91
CA GLY A 206 -19.34 11.66 8.58
C GLY A 206 -17.99 10.99 8.37
N ASP A 207 -17.11 11.04 9.36
CA ASP A 207 -15.79 10.40 9.31
C ASP A 207 -15.88 8.87 9.15
N GLN A 208 -16.83 8.25 9.87
CA GLN A 208 -17.13 6.82 9.71
C GLN A 208 -17.72 6.51 8.34
N LEU A 209 -18.58 7.38 7.80
CA LEU A 209 -19.14 7.24 6.46
C LEU A 209 -18.04 7.25 5.38
N LEU A 210 -17.10 8.20 5.47
CA LEU A 210 -15.96 8.30 4.54
C LEU A 210 -15.01 7.11 4.66
N THR A 211 -14.80 6.61 5.87
CA THR A 211 -13.98 5.41 6.11
C THR A 211 -14.62 4.18 5.48
N GLU A 212 -15.93 4.00 5.64
CA GLU A 212 -16.66 2.89 5.04
C GLU A 212 -16.75 3.02 3.51
N LEU A 213 -16.90 4.24 2.98
CA LEU A 213 -16.82 4.51 1.55
C LEU A 213 -15.51 4.00 0.95
N SER A 214 -14.38 4.42 1.54
CA SER A 214 -13.05 3.98 1.12
C SER A 214 -12.93 2.45 1.11
N ARG A 215 -13.43 1.77 2.16
CA ARG A 215 -13.48 0.30 2.22
C ARG A 215 -14.31 -0.31 1.11
N ARG A 216 -15.50 0.23 0.83
CA ARG A 216 -16.41 -0.27 -0.21
C ARG A 216 -15.80 -0.10 -1.60
N ILE A 217 -15.21 1.05 -1.90
CA ILE A 217 -14.46 1.28 -3.14
C ILE A 217 -13.37 0.22 -3.30
N HIS A 218 -12.59 -0.05 -2.23
CA HIS A 218 -11.54 -1.06 -2.27
C HIS A 218 -12.03 -2.49 -2.56
N ARG A 219 -13.28 -2.84 -2.24
CA ARG A 219 -13.87 -4.15 -2.57
C ARG A 219 -14.24 -4.27 -4.05
N CYS A 220 -14.52 -3.15 -4.71
CA CYS A 220 -14.97 -3.11 -6.11
C CYS A 220 -13.82 -3.10 -7.13
N ILE A 221 -12.59 -2.84 -6.67
CA ILE A 221 -11.41 -2.66 -7.52
C ILE A 221 -10.36 -3.75 -7.28
N ARG A 222 -9.44 -3.91 -8.23
CA ARG A 222 -8.29 -4.82 -8.05
C ARG A 222 -7.16 -4.11 -7.30
N ARG A 223 -6.21 -4.89 -6.78
CA ARG A 223 -5.05 -4.40 -6.01
C ARG A 223 -4.21 -3.35 -6.74
N SER A 224 -4.11 -3.45 -8.08
CA SER A 224 -3.34 -2.52 -8.92
C SER A 224 -4.05 -1.20 -9.20
N ASP A 225 -5.33 -1.10 -8.86
CA ASP A 225 -6.08 0.15 -8.96
C ASP A 225 -5.88 0.96 -7.68
N MET A 226 -6.11 2.27 -7.76
CA MET A 226 -5.83 3.18 -6.66
C MET A 226 -7.10 3.86 -6.19
N VAL A 227 -7.26 4.00 -4.87
CA VAL A 227 -8.26 4.89 -4.26
C VAL A 227 -7.53 6.05 -3.63
N CYS A 228 -7.89 7.26 -4.02
CA CYS A 228 -7.32 8.49 -3.49
C CYS A 228 -8.43 9.36 -2.90
N ARG A 229 -8.28 9.85 -1.67
CA ARG A 229 -9.12 10.93 -1.16
C ARG A 229 -8.45 12.25 -1.51
N VAL A 230 -9.14 13.05 -2.31
CA VAL A 230 -8.55 14.27 -2.92
C VAL A 230 -9.13 15.57 -2.35
N GLY A 231 -10.22 15.46 -1.60
CA GLY A 231 -10.93 16.55 -0.91
C GLY A 231 -11.59 16.07 0.38
N GLY A 232 -12.58 16.81 0.88
CA GLY A 232 -13.31 16.46 2.10
C GLY A 232 -14.12 15.17 1.94
N ASP A 233 -15.00 15.17 0.95
CA ASP A 233 -15.92 14.11 0.53
C ASP A 233 -15.66 13.62 -0.89
N GLU A 234 -14.52 14.01 -1.46
CA GLU A 234 -14.13 13.70 -2.83
C GLU A 234 -13.10 12.58 -2.87
N PHE A 235 -13.35 11.59 -3.73
CA PHE A 235 -12.44 10.50 -4.01
C PHE A 235 -12.14 10.41 -5.51
N VAL A 236 -10.95 9.92 -5.83
CA VAL A 236 -10.56 9.58 -7.19
C VAL A 236 -10.11 8.13 -7.21
N VAL A 237 -10.71 7.33 -8.09
CA VAL A 237 -10.20 5.99 -8.41
C VAL A 237 -9.44 6.04 -9.72
N VAL A 238 -8.19 5.57 -9.70
CA VAL A 238 -7.35 5.45 -10.90
C VAL A 238 -7.25 3.98 -11.28
N ILE A 239 -7.61 3.65 -12.52
CA ILE A 239 -7.61 2.30 -13.07
C ILE A 239 -6.63 2.23 -14.25
N PRO A 240 -5.36 1.89 -14.02
CA PRO A 240 -4.37 1.74 -15.08
C PRO A 240 -4.66 0.50 -15.91
N ASN A 241 -4.42 0.52 -17.22
CA ASN A 241 -4.66 -0.59 -18.14
C ASN A 241 -6.06 -1.22 -17.96
N TYR A 242 -7.11 -0.41 -18.11
CA TYR A 242 -8.50 -0.87 -17.91
C TYR A 242 -8.99 -1.83 -19.00
N GLY A 243 -8.28 -1.95 -20.12
CA GLY A 243 -8.57 -2.87 -21.22
C GLY A 243 -9.76 -2.47 -22.09
N SER A 244 -10.95 -2.33 -21.51
CA SER A 244 -12.16 -1.90 -22.21
C SER A 244 -13.07 -1.03 -21.35
N ILE A 245 -13.83 -0.12 -21.98
CA ILE A 245 -14.80 0.75 -21.29
C ILE A 245 -15.82 -0.09 -20.49
N ALA A 246 -16.24 -1.25 -21.01
CA ALA A 246 -17.12 -2.17 -20.31
C ALA A 246 -16.58 -2.61 -18.93
N THR A 247 -15.25 -2.71 -18.80
CA THR A 247 -14.59 -3.02 -17.51
C THR A 247 -14.76 -1.87 -16.52
N VAL A 248 -14.53 -0.63 -16.98
CA VAL A 248 -14.71 0.59 -16.18
C VAL A 248 -16.17 0.71 -15.75
N THR A 249 -17.12 0.59 -16.68
CA THR A 249 -18.56 0.64 -16.40
C THR A 249 -19.00 -0.43 -15.40
N ARG A 250 -18.47 -1.65 -15.50
CA ARG A 250 -18.75 -2.72 -14.54
C ARG A 250 -18.26 -2.38 -13.13
N ILE A 251 -17.07 -1.78 -13.00
CA ILE A 251 -16.51 -1.35 -11.72
C ILE A 251 -17.38 -0.24 -11.11
N VAL A 252 -17.77 0.77 -11.91
CA VAL A 252 -18.65 1.86 -11.48
C VAL A 252 -20.00 1.32 -11.00
N HIS A 253 -20.64 0.42 -11.76
CA HIS A 253 -21.88 -0.21 -11.31
C HIS A 253 -21.70 -1.01 -10.02
N SER A 254 -20.60 -1.75 -9.89
CA SER A 254 -20.31 -2.47 -8.64
C SER A 254 -20.18 -1.52 -7.45
N MET A 255 -19.57 -0.35 -7.63
CA MET A 255 -19.46 0.66 -6.57
C MET A 255 -20.83 1.20 -6.18
N LEU A 256 -21.63 1.64 -7.16
CA LEU A 256 -22.97 2.17 -6.90
C LEU A 256 -23.85 1.14 -6.16
N THR A 257 -23.83 -0.12 -6.59
CA THR A 257 -24.55 -1.21 -5.89
C THR A 257 -24.01 -1.47 -4.48
N GLU A 258 -22.69 -1.45 -4.29
CA GLU A 258 -22.09 -1.61 -2.95
C GLU A 258 -22.50 -0.44 -2.03
N PHE A 259 -22.68 0.77 -2.56
CA PHE A 259 -23.08 1.96 -1.79
C PHE A 259 -24.53 1.90 -1.30
N GLU A 260 -25.43 1.28 -2.06
CA GLU A 260 -26.84 1.08 -1.68
C GLU A 260 -27.00 0.24 -0.40
N THR A 261 -26.01 -0.59 -0.04
CA THR A 261 -26.07 -1.40 1.17
C THR A 261 -26.06 -0.48 2.41
N PRO A 262 -27.05 -0.55 3.33
CA PRO A 262 -27.07 0.34 4.48
C PRO A 262 -25.86 0.18 5.40
N ILE A 263 -25.38 1.29 5.96
CA ILE A 263 -24.33 1.35 6.98
C ILE A 263 -25.00 1.61 8.33
N TYR A 264 -24.68 0.80 9.32
CA TYR A 264 -25.19 0.97 10.67
C TYR A 264 -24.16 1.69 11.55
N ILE A 265 -24.38 2.98 11.80
CA ILE A 265 -23.52 3.82 12.65
C ILE A 265 -24.29 4.17 13.92
N HIS A 266 -23.76 3.79 15.08
CA HIS A 266 -24.39 4.03 16.38
C HIS A 266 -25.88 3.60 16.46
N GLY A 267 -26.24 2.51 15.77
CA GLY A 267 -27.62 1.98 15.72
C GLY A 267 -28.54 2.68 14.72
N GLN A 268 -28.04 3.66 13.95
CA GLN A 268 -28.78 4.33 12.89
C GLN A 268 -28.39 3.73 11.53
N SER A 269 -29.40 3.53 10.67
CA SER A 269 -29.21 3.06 9.30
C SER A 269 -29.04 4.26 8.38
N LEU A 270 -27.86 4.38 7.76
CA LEU A 270 -27.54 5.40 6.77
C LEU A 270 -27.28 4.72 5.42
N THR A 271 -27.82 5.28 4.35
CA THR A 271 -27.51 4.83 3.00
C THR A 271 -26.47 5.77 2.40
N LEU A 272 -25.39 5.19 1.89
CA LEU A 272 -24.37 5.95 1.17
C LEU A 272 -24.83 6.17 -0.26
N SER A 273 -24.65 7.38 -0.77
CA SER A 273 -24.82 7.70 -2.18
C SER A 273 -23.63 8.52 -2.65
N ALA A 274 -23.22 8.32 -3.90
CA ALA A 274 -22.19 9.11 -4.53
C ALA A 274 -22.51 9.35 -6.00
N SER A 275 -22.10 10.52 -6.48
CA SER A 275 -22.11 10.87 -7.90
C SER A 275 -20.72 10.63 -8.47
N ILE A 276 -20.65 9.98 -9.64
CA ILE A 276 -19.38 9.53 -10.23
C ILE A 276 -19.20 10.12 -11.64
N GLY A 277 -18.08 10.77 -11.88
CA GLY A 277 -17.66 11.18 -13.22
C GLY A 277 -16.50 10.34 -13.69
N VAL A 278 -16.48 9.99 -14.98
CA VAL A 278 -15.44 9.14 -15.55
C VAL A 278 -14.75 9.88 -16.70
N SER A 279 -13.43 9.91 -16.69
CA SER A 279 -12.62 10.29 -17.86
C SER A 279 -11.61 9.19 -18.20
N LEU A 280 -11.22 9.14 -19.46
CA LEU A 280 -10.43 8.07 -20.07
C LEU A 280 -9.20 8.64 -20.76
N TYR A 281 -8.03 8.09 -20.46
CA TYR A 281 -6.83 8.30 -21.26
C TYR A 281 -6.72 7.20 -22.31
N PRO A 282 -6.39 7.54 -23.57
CA PRO A 282 -6.02 8.89 -24.06
C PRO A 282 -7.17 9.77 -24.59
N GLU A 283 -8.43 9.32 -24.53
CA GLU A 283 -9.55 9.94 -25.23
C GLU A 283 -9.93 11.34 -24.72
N ASP A 284 -9.92 11.53 -23.40
CA ASP A 284 -10.48 12.71 -22.72
C ASP A 284 -9.40 13.68 -22.22
N GLY A 285 -8.13 13.32 -22.33
CA GLY A 285 -7.02 14.13 -21.84
C GLY A 285 -5.67 13.46 -22.02
N SER A 286 -4.63 14.29 -22.06
CA SER A 286 -3.25 13.80 -22.25
C SER A 286 -2.40 13.87 -20.99
N ASP A 287 -2.88 14.45 -19.90
CA ASP A 287 -2.17 14.58 -18.62
C ASP A 287 -3.13 14.41 -17.44
N VAL A 288 -2.55 14.28 -16.25
CA VAL A 288 -3.29 13.98 -15.02
C VAL A 288 -4.28 15.10 -14.70
N ASP A 289 -3.90 16.36 -14.90
CA ASP A 289 -4.75 17.50 -14.55
C ASP A 289 -5.96 17.57 -15.48
N ALA A 290 -5.75 17.42 -16.79
CA ALA A 290 -6.83 17.36 -17.77
C ALA A 290 -7.82 16.22 -17.48
N LEU A 291 -7.33 15.02 -17.16
CA LEU A 291 -8.18 13.86 -16.86
C LEU A 291 -8.98 14.05 -15.57
N LEU A 292 -8.37 14.63 -14.54
CA LEU A 292 -9.07 14.96 -13.29
C LEU A 292 -10.17 16.00 -13.53
N GLU A 293 -9.88 17.05 -14.29
CA GLU A 293 -10.84 18.10 -14.64
C GLU A 293 -12.04 17.53 -15.42
N GLN A 294 -11.78 16.72 -16.46
CA GLN A 294 -12.88 16.14 -17.24
C GLN A 294 -13.73 15.15 -16.42
N ALA A 295 -13.10 14.39 -15.51
CA ALA A 295 -13.84 13.50 -14.62
C ALA A 295 -14.69 14.30 -13.62
N ASP A 296 -14.19 15.43 -13.11
CA ASP A 296 -14.95 16.34 -12.23
C ASP A 296 -16.17 16.95 -12.96
N VAL A 297 -16.00 17.41 -14.19
CA VAL A 297 -17.12 17.91 -15.03
C VAL A 297 -18.20 16.85 -15.21
N ALA A 298 -17.81 15.61 -15.52
CA ALA A 298 -18.75 14.50 -15.66
C ALA A 298 -19.46 14.19 -14.31
N MET A 299 -18.75 14.25 -13.19
CA MET A 299 -19.30 14.02 -11.85
C MET A 299 -20.35 15.07 -11.50
N TYR A 300 -20.07 16.34 -11.81
CA TYR A 300 -21.03 17.42 -11.60
C TYR A 300 -22.29 17.23 -12.45
N ARG A 301 -22.17 16.70 -13.67
CA ARG A 301 -23.34 16.30 -14.48
C ARG A 301 -24.12 15.15 -13.85
N ALA A 302 -23.44 14.15 -13.28
CA ALA A 302 -24.11 13.09 -12.51
C ALA A 302 -24.93 13.67 -11.34
N LYS A 303 -24.38 14.64 -10.59
CA LYS A 303 -25.12 15.35 -9.53
C LYS A 303 -26.37 16.04 -10.07
N ARG A 304 -26.25 16.78 -11.17
CA ARG A 304 -27.38 17.49 -11.81
C ARG A 304 -28.43 16.55 -12.40
N ALA A 305 -28.02 15.34 -12.80
CA ALA A 305 -28.91 14.31 -13.34
C ALA A 305 -29.70 13.53 -12.26
N GLY A 306 -29.58 13.92 -10.99
CA GLY A 306 -30.36 13.33 -9.90
C GLY A 306 -29.55 12.56 -8.86
N LYS A 307 -28.21 12.69 -8.87
CA LYS A 307 -27.29 12.02 -7.94
C LYS A 307 -27.34 10.48 -8.03
N ALA A 308 -26.58 9.77 -7.19
CA ALA A 308 -26.56 8.30 -7.13
C ALA A 308 -26.33 7.61 -8.50
N ASN A 309 -25.58 8.25 -9.40
CA ASN A 309 -25.36 7.77 -10.75
C ASN A 309 -23.95 8.11 -11.22
N TYR A 310 -23.64 7.73 -12.45
CA TYR A 310 -22.40 8.11 -13.09
C TYR A 310 -22.60 8.72 -14.47
N GLN A 311 -21.62 9.52 -14.89
CA GLN A 311 -21.49 10.00 -16.27
C GLN A 311 -20.09 9.71 -16.78
N ILE A 312 -19.98 9.30 -18.04
CA ILE A 312 -18.69 9.27 -18.75
C ILE A 312 -18.57 10.60 -19.48
N TYR A 313 -17.41 11.24 -19.34
CA TYR A 313 -17.13 12.51 -19.98
C TYR A 313 -17.36 12.43 -21.49
N SER A 314 -17.85 13.54 -22.05
CA SER A 314 -17.96 13.80 -23.48
C SER A 314 -17.60 15.26 -23.71
N SER A 315 -17.05 15.61 -24.87
CA SER A 315 -16.67 17.00 -25.17
C SER A 315 -17.85 17.99 -25.14
N ASP A 316 -19.07 17.53 -25.44
CA ASP A 316 -20.32 18.28 -25.25
C ASP A 316 -20.58 18.64 -23.77
N MET A 317 -19.74 18.15 -22.86
CA MET A 317 -19.87 18.41 -21.44
C MET A 317 -19.49 19.82 -21.01
N ASN A 318 -18.59 20.45 -21.77
CA ASN A 318 -17.99 21.74 -21.45
C ASN A 318 -18.79 22.95 -21.96
N GLU A 319 -19.89 22.73 -22.68
CA GLU A 319 -20.68 23.79 -23.31
C GLU A 319 -21.88 24.28 -22.47
N GLY A 320 -21.87 24.11 -21.14
CA GLY A 320 -23.05 24.34 -20.28
C GLY A 320 -22.81 25.08 -18.98
#